data_AF-A0A954PT07-F1
#
_entry.id   AF-A0A954PT07-F1
#
_cell.length_a   1.000
_cell.length_b   1.000
_cell.length_c   1.000
_cell.angle_alpha   90.00
_cell.angle_beta   90.00
_cell.angle_gamma   90.00
#
_symmetry.space_group_name_H-M   'P 1'
#
loop_
_entity.id
_entity.type
_entity.pdbx_description
1 polymer ?
#
loop_
_entity_poly.entity_id
_entity_poly.type
_entity_poly.pdbx_seq_one_letter_code
_entity_poly.pdbx_strand_id
1 'polypeptide(L)'
;MNQAQATQTQTGLPGQELTLQETLRVMDVAREMRDQREKAEEMFRRDDMRAALRDKLMRTAQLSGDNVTEAEIDAAIGQYMDTLHTYTDPKSGFKNFIAHCWIWRDRIMWSMAGAAAAAGGLWYFFG
;
A
#
# COMPACT_ATOMS: atom_id res chain seq x y z
N MET A 1 29.07 9.83 -52.72
CA MET A 1 29.11 8.60 -51.90
C MET A 1 29.94 8.88 -50.66
N ASN A 2 29.37 8.52 -49.49
CA ASN A 2 29.99 8.34 -48.16
C ASN A 2 30.44 9.63 -47.46
N GLN A 3 29.62 10.26 -46.59
CA GLN A 3 29.24 9.80 -45.24
C GLN A 3 30.41 9.16 -44.48
N ALA A 4 31.18 10.02 -43.80
CA ALA A 4 32.01 9.67 -42.65
C ALA A 4 32.20 10.92 -41.78
N GLN A 5 31.10 11.52 -41.31
CA GLN A 5 31.16 12.36 -40.12
C GLN A 5 31.31 11.41 -38.94
N ALA A 6 32.56 11.10 -38.60
CA ALA A 6 32.89 10.39 -37.37
C ALA A 6 32.38 11.26 -36.21
N THR A 7 31.25 10.82 -35.64
CA THR A 7 30.73 11.31 -34.37
C THR A 7 31.79 11.04 -33.31
N GLN A 8 32.67 12.01 -33.08
CA GLN A 8 33.54 12.05 -31.93
C GLN A 8 32.66 12.37 -30.72
N THR A 9 32.00 11.34 -30.20
CA THR A 9 31.35 11.37 -28.89
C THR A 9 32.47 11.51 -27.87
N GLN A 10 32.78 12.75 -27.50
CA GLN A 10 33.73 13.07 -26.44
C GLN A 10 33.22 12.47 -25.13
N THR A 11 33.76 11.32 -24.75
CA THR A 11 33.72 10.82 -23.37
C THR A 11 34.69 11.65 -22.53
N GLY A 12 34.26 12.85 -22.15
CA GLY A 12 34.91 13.68 -21.13
C GLY A 12 34.38 13.31 -19.74
N LEU A 13 35.28 13.16 -18.78
CA LEU A 13 34.97 13.00 -17.35
C LEU A 13 34.05 14.12 -16.84
N PRO A 14 33.12 13.84 -15.90
CA PRO A 14 32.02 14.73 -15.58
C PRO A 14 32.51 15.88 -14.71
N GLY A 15 32.68 17.05 -15.30
CA GLY A 15 33.14 18.23 -14.53
C GLY A 15 33.45 19.50 -15.34
N GLN A 16 33.39 19.47 -16.67
CA GLN A 16 33.61 20.65 -17.50
C GLN A 16 32.29 21.07 -18.18
N GLU A 17 31.70 22.17 -17.68
CA GLU A 17 30.64 22.98 -18.31
C GLU A 17 29.37 22.22 -18.76
N LEU A 18 28.68 21.55 -17.84
CA LEU A 18 27.29 21.14 -18.11
C LEU A 18 26.42 22.38 -18.31
N THR A 19 25.80 22.50 -19.48
CA THR A 19 24.77 23.52 -19.70
C THR A 19 23.63 23.30 -18.69
N LEU A 20 22.95 24.37 -18.25
CA LEU A 20 21.84 24.28 -17.26
C LEU A 20 20.80 23.22 -17.64
N GLN A 21 20.52 23.07 -18.93
CA GLN A 21 19.57 22.09 -19.45
C GLN A 21 20.04 20.64 -19.26
N GLU A 22 21.35 20.41 -19.38
CA GLU A 22 21.94 19.09 -19.24
C GLU A 22 22.04 18.68 -17.77
N THR A 23 22.33 19.63 -16.88
CA THR A 23 22.22 19.43 -15.42
C THR A 23 20.80 19.05 -15.01
N LEU A 24 19.78 19.75 -15.51
CA LEU A 24 18.37 19.41 -15.24
C LEU A 24 18.02 18.01 -15.74
N ARG A 25 18.45 17.66 -16.96
CA ARG A 25 18.23 16.32 -17.53
C ARG A 25 18.91 15.22 -16.69
N VAL A 26 20.14 15.45 -16.20
CA VAL A 26 20.82 14.50 -15.31
C VAL A 26 20.09 14.37 -13.97
N MET A 27 19.56 15.46 -13.41
CA MET A 27 18.75 15.41 -12.20
C MET A 27 17.44 14.65 -12.39
N ASP A 28 16.78 14.78 -13.55
CA ASP A 28 15.58 14.02 -13.88
C ASP A 28 15.86 12.52 -13.97
N VAL A 29 16.96 12.14 -14.64
CA VAL A 29 17.43 10.74 -14.70
C VAL A 29 17.77 10.22 -13.31
N ALA A 30 18.44 11.02 -12.47
CA ALA A 30 18.77 10.64 -11.11
C ALA A 30 17.52 10.44 -10.24
N ARG A 31 16.47 11.23 -10.46
CA ARG A 31 15.17 11.07 -9.78
C ARG A 31 14.47 9.79 -10.21
N GLU A 32 14.41 9.53 -11.52
CA GLU A 32 13.82 8.30 -12.06
C GLU A 32 14.55 7.06 -11.55
N MET A 33 15.89 7.08 -11.54
CA MET A 33 16.70 5.97 -11.01
C MET A 33 16.46 5.73 -9.51
N ARG A 34 16.20 6.80 -8.73
CA ARG A 34 15.84 6.66 -7.31
C ARG A 34 14.47 6.03 -7.14
N ASP A 35 13.46 6.49 -7.88
CA ASP A 35 12.10 5.95 -7.83
C ASP A 35 12.06 4.47 -8.25
N GLN A 36 12.83 4.09 -9.27
CA GLN A 36 12.97 2.69 -9.68
C GLN A 36 13.68 1.84 -8.62
N ARG A 37 14.68 2.40 -7.92
CA ARG A 37 15.36 1.71 -6.82
C ARG A 37 14.41 1.46 -5.65
N GLU A 38 13.59 2.43 -5.26
CA GLU A 38 12.60 2.28 -4.19
C GLU A 38 11.58 1.18 -4.54
N LYS A 39 11.06 1.18 -5.77
CA LYS A 39 10.17 0.11 -6.27
C LYS A 39 10.85 -1.26 -6.29
N ALA A 40 12.11 -1.33 -6.68
CA ALA A 40 12.88 -2.57 -6.65
C ALA A 40 13.06 -3.08 -5.21
N GLU A 41 13.44 -2.21 -4.27
CA GLU A 41 13.60 -2.54 -2.86
C GLU A 41 12.28 -3.01 -2.22
N GLU A 42 11.14 -2.45 -2.61
CA GLU A 42 9.81 -2.93 -2.19
C GLU A 42 9.47 -4.33 -2.71
N MET A 43 9.79 -4.62 -3.98
CA MET A 43 9.62 -5.96 -4.57
C MET A 43 10.57 -6.97 -3.90
N PHE A 44 11.85 -6.62 -3.74
CA PHE A 44 12.84 -7.46 -3.05
C PHE A 44 12.44 -7.76 -1.60
N ARG A 45 11.92 -6.78 -0.86
CA ARG A 45 11.43 -7.01 0.52
C ARG A 45 10.34 -8.07 0.59
N ARG A 46 9.45 -8.15 -0.40
CA ARG A 46 8.39 -9.17 -0.42
C ARG A 46 8.96 -10.57 -0.70
N ASP A 47 9.84 -10.68 -1.68
CA ASP A 47 10.45 -11.97 -2.05
C ASP A 47 11.40 -12.49 -0.96
N ASP A 48 12.18 -11.61 -0.34
CA ASP A 48 13.06 -11.93 0.79
C ASP A 48 12.27 -12.42 2.00
N MET A 49 11.12 -11.80 2.29
CA MET A 49 10.23 -12.25 3.36
C MET A 49 9.66 -13.64 3.08
N ARG A 50 9.28 -13.93 1.83
CA ARG A 50 8.79 -15.26 1.43
C ARG A 50 9.87 -16.33 1.60
N ALA A 51 11.08 -16.05 1.15
CA ALA A 51 12.22 -16.96 1.28
C ALA A 51 12.58 -17.22 2.75
N ALA A 52 12.63 -16.17 3.58
CA ALA A 52 12.90 -16.30 5.01
C ALA A 52 11.80 -17.08 5.76
N LEU A 53 10.54 -16.96 5.34
CA LEU A 53 9.43 -17.69 5.95
C LEU A 53 9.48 -19.18 5.58
N ARG A 54 9.79 -19.51 4.33
CA ARG A 54 9.99 -20.89 3.86
C ARG A 54 11.10 -21.59 4.65
N ASP A 55 12.26 -20.95 4.80
CA ASP A 55 13.39 -21.53 5.53
C ASP A 55 13.04 -21.84 7.00
N LYS A 56 12.35 -20.89 7.66
CA LYS A 56 11.88 -21.08 9.04
C LYS A 56 10.88 -22.23 9.16
N LEU A 57 9.87 -22.28 8.31
CA LEU A 57 8.84 -23.33 8.36
C LEU A 57 9.45 -24.71 8.07
N MET A 58 10.37 -24.80 7.13
CA MET A 58 11.06 -26.05 6.81
C MET A 58 11.93 -26.53 7.99
N ARG A 59 12.67 -25.61 8.62
CA ARG A 59 13.47 -25.91 9.81
C ARG A 59 12.59 -26.36 10.99
N THR A 60 11.44 -25.73 11.20
CA THR A 60 10.50 -26.11 12.26
C THR A 60 9.84 -27.46 11.98
N ALA A 61 9.45 -27.75 10.73
CA ALA A 61 8.89 -29.04 10.33
C ALA A 61 9.88 -30.19 10.58
N GLN A 62 11.15 -30.01 10.22
CA GLN A 62 12.22 -30.98 10.48
C GLN A 62 12.42 -31.24 11.98
N LEU A 63 12.34 -30.19 12.82
CA LEU A 63 12.46 -30.33 14.27
C LEU A 63 11.23 -30.97 14.92
N SER A 64 10.03 -30.74 14.34
CA SER A 64 8.76 -31.29 14.82
C SER A 64 8.52 -32.74 14.36
N GLY A 65 9.28 -33.21 13.36
CA GLY A 65 9.09 -34.53 12.75
C GLY A 65 7.90 -34.61 11.80
N ASP A 66 7.36 -33.45 11.39
CA ASP A 66 6.28 -33.38 10.43
C ASP A 66 6.82 -33.56 9.01
N ASN A 67 6.22 -34.49 8.25
CA ASN A 67 6.55 -34.72 6.85
C ASN A 67 5.78 -33.73 5.99
N VAL A 68 6.30 -32.50 5.86
CA VAL A 68 5.75 -31.45 5.01
C VAL A 68 6.66 -31.27 3.81
N THR A 69 6.08 -31.24 2.62
CA THR A 69 6.85 -31.03 1.38
C THR A 69 7.10 -29.54 1.13
N GLU A 70 8.19 -29.22 0.41
CA GLU A 70 8.49 -27.84 0.03
C GLU A 70 7.35 -27.17 -0.76
N ALA A 71 6.64 -27.95 -1.57
CA ALA A 71 5.50 -27.47 -2.37
C ALA A 71 4.30 -27.11 -1.49
N GLU A 72 4.02 -27.89 -0.44
CA GLU A 72 2.93 -27.60 0.51
C GLU A 72 3.24 -26.35 1.33
N ILE A 73 4.48 -26.18 1.77
CA ILE A 73 4.90 -24.99 2.51
C ILE A 73 4.76 -23.74 1.62
N ASP A 74 5.23 -23.79 0.37
CA ASP A 74 5.15 -22.64 -0.53
C ASP A 74 3.69 -22.29 -0.91
N ALA A 75 2.83 -23.30 -1.08
CA ALA A 75 1.40 -23.10 -1.30
C ALA A 75 0.72 -22.44 -0.08
N ALA A 76 1.05 -22.89 1.14
CA ALA A 76 0.52 -22.31 2.38
C ALA A 76 1.00 -20.87 2.59
N ILE A 77 2.26 -20.56 2.27
CA ILE A 77 2.80 -19.20 2.33
C ILE A 77 2.07 -18.29 1.32
N GLY A 78 1.83 -18.78 0.11
CA GLY A 78 1.06 -18.04 -0.91
C GLY A 78 -0.33 -17.66 -0.39
N GLN A 79 -1.08 -18.64 0.12
CA GLN A 79 -2.41 -18.40 0.69
C GLN A 79 -2.37 -17.41 1.87
N TYR A 80 -1.36 -17.52 2.75
CA TYR A 80 -1.18 -16.61 3.87
C TYR A 80 -0.93 -15.16 3.41
N MET A 81 -0.03 -14.96 2.44
CA MET A 81 0.28 -13.65 1.88
C MET A 81 -0.93 -13.01 1.19
N ASP A 82 -1.73 -13.79 0.47
CA ASP A 82 -2.96 -13.32 -0.18
C ASP A 82 -4.02 -12.90 0.85
N THR A 83 -4.09 -13.62 1.97
CA THR A 83 -5.08 -13.33 3.03
C THR A 83 -4.61 -12.20 3.96
N LEU A 84 -3.32 -11.87 4.01
CA LEU A 84 -2.72 -10.91 4.95
C LEU A 84 -3.37 -9.52 4.91
N HIS A 85 -3.83 -9.10 3.73
CA HIS A 85 -4.49 -7.80 3.52
C HIS A 85 -6.01 -7.90 3.39
N THR A 86 -6.59 -9.05 3.74
CA THR A 86 -8.04 -9.22 3.72
C THR A 86 -8.64 -8.52 4.93
N TYR A 87 -9.36 -7.43 4.67
CA TYR A 87 -10.17 -6.76 5.68
C TYR A 87 -11.23 -7.74 6.21
N THR A 88 -11.16 -8.04 7.51
CA THR A 88 -12.20 -8.80 8.19
C THR A 88 -13.16 -7.82 8.84
N ASP A 89 -14.39 -7.76 8.33
CA ASP A 89 -15.44 -6.93 8.92
C ASP A 89 -15.65 -7.31 10.40
N PRO A 90 -15.70 -6.33 11.32
CA PRO A 90 -16.03 -6.62 12.70
C PRO A 90 -17.45 -7.22 12.77
N LYS A 91 -17.58 -8.36 13.47
CA LYS A 91 -18.88 -9.01 13.70
C LYS A 91 -19.92 -7.96 14.12
N SER A 92 -21.04 -7.91 13.40
CA SER A 92 -22.14 -7.00 13.70
C SER A 92 -22.57 -7.15 15.16
N GLY A 93 -22.39 -6.10 15.96
CA GLY A 93 -22.63 -6.14 17.40
C GLY A 93 -22.86 -4.76 17.99
N PHE A 94 -23.28 -4.72 19.25
CA PHE A 94 -23.67 -3.50 19.96
C PHE A 94 -22.58 -2.43 19.97
N LYS A 95 -21.31 -2.84 20.06
CA LYS A 95 -20.15 -1.93 19.98
C LYS A 95 -20.06 -1.22 18.64
N ASN A 96 -20.33 -1.95 17.55
CA ASN A 96 -20.29 -1.38 16.21
C ASN A 96 -21.46 -0.41 16.00
N PHE A 97 -22.64 -0.72 16.54
CA PHE A 97 -23.79 0.18 16.52
C PHE A 97 -23.51 1.51 17.27
N ILE A 98 -22.94 1.44 18.48
CA ILE A 98 -22.56 2.65 19.24
C ILE A 98 -21.50 3.45 18.48
N ALA A 99 -20.53 2.79 17.84
CA ALA A 99 -19.53 3.46 17.01
C ALA A 99 -20.17 4.22 15.84
N HIS A 100 -21.13 3.61 15.14
CA HIS A 100 -21.89 4.27 14.07
C HIS A 100 -22.72 5.44 14.61
N CYS A 101 -23.40 5.29 15.75
CA CYS A 101 -24.13 6.38 16.40
C CYS A 101 -23.21 7.55 16.80
N TRP A 102 -21.98 7.27 17.22
CA TRP A 102 -21.01 8.31 17.57
C TRP A 102 -20.52 9.09 16.34
N ILE A 103 -20.22 8.39 15.24
CA ILE A 103 -19.82 9.02 13.97
C ILE A 103 -20.96 9.90 13.43
N TRP A 104 -22.20 9.48 13.60
CA TRP A 104 -23.39 10.20 13.12
C TRP A 104 -24.03 11.12 14.17
N ARG A 105 -23.36 11.41 15.29
CA ARG A 105 -23.95 12.15 16.42
C ARG A 105 -24.60 13.47 16.01
N ASP A 106 -23.98 14.22 15.10
CA ASP A 106 -24.48 15.52 14.67
C ASP A 106 -25.76 15.33 13.84
N ARG A 107 -25.77 14.35 12.93
CA ARG A 107 -26.95 14.00 12.13
C ARG A 107 -28.09 13.51 13.00
N ILE A 108 -27.80 12.71 14.04
CA ILE A 108 -28.80 12.23 15.01
C ILE A 108 -29.38 13.42 15.79
N MET A 109 -28.53 14.31 16.31
CA MET A 109 -28.97 15.52 17.03
C MET A 109 -29.86 16.42 16.16
N TRP A 110 -29.47 16.70 14.92
CA TRP A 110 -30.29 17.48 13.99
C TRP A 110 -31.62 16.80 13.68
N SER A 111 -31.63 15.49 13.51
CA SER A 111 -32.87 14.74 13.26
C SER A 111 -33.82 14.78 14.46
N MET A 112 -33.29 14.63 15.68
CA MET A 112 -34.06 14.75 16.93
C MET A 112 -34.58 16.17 17.13
N ALA A 113 -33.74 17.19 16.92
CA ALA A 113 -34.13 18.58 17.03
C ALA A 113 -35.23 18.93 16.01
N GLY A 114 -35.09 18.48 14.76
CA GLY A 114 -36.10 18.65 13.73
C GLY A 114 -37.42 17.95 14.07
N ALA A 115 -37.37 16.71 14.55
CA ALA A 115 -38.56 15.98 14.98
C ALA A 115 -39.27 16.65 16.17
N ALA A 116 -38.51 17.09 17.16
CA ALA A 116 -39.05 17.80 18.33
C ALA A 116 -39.68 19.15 17.93
N ALA A 117 -39.02 19.92 17.05
CA ALA A 117 -39.55 21.17 16.55
C ALA A 117 -40.83 20.96 15.73
N ALA A 118 -40.89 19.93 14.88
CA ALA A 118 -42.09 19.59 14.11
C ALA A 118 -43.25 19.17 15.02
N ALA A 119 -42.99 18.31 16.00
CA ALA A 119 -44.00 17.87 16.96
C ALA A 119 -44.51 19.02 17.84
N GLY A 120 -43.61 19.86 18.36
CA GLY A 120 -43.97 21.05 19.13
C GLY A 120 -44.75 22.09 18.32
N GLY A 121 -44.35 22.30 17.06
CA GLY A 121 -45.07 23.16 16.14
C GLY A 121 -46.47 22.64 15.84
N LEU A 122 -46.61 21.35 15.51
CA LEU A 122 -47.92 20.73 15.27
C LEU A 122 -48.84 20.84 16.49
N TRP A 123 -48.32 20.59 17.70
CA TRP A 123 -49.09 20.77 18.92
C TRP A 123 -49.52 22.21 19.13
N TYR A 124 -48.62 23.18 18.91
CA TYR A 124 -48.94 24.60 19.06
C TYR A 124 -50.01 25.10 18.09
N PHE A 125 -50.03 24.58 16.85
CA PHE A 125 -50.98 25.01 15.82
C PHE A 125 -52.32 24.27 15.84
N PHE A 126 -52.36 23.02 16.32
CA PHE A 126 -53.56 22.16 16.29
C PHE A 126 -54.09 21.73 17.66
N GLY A 127 -53.39 22.08 18.76
CA GLY A 127 -53.78 21.79 20.14
C GLY A 127 -54.44 22.95 20.86
#